data_AF-A0A1H0RBG8-F1
#
_entry.id   AF-A0A1H0RBG8-F1
#
_cell.length_a   1.000
_cell.length_b   1.000
_cell.length_c   1.000
_cell.angle_alpha   90.00
_cell.angle_beta   90.00
_cell.angle_gamma   90.00
#
_symmetry.space_group_name_H-M   'P 1'
#
loop_
_entity.id
_entity.type
_entity.pdbx_description
1 polymer ?
#
loop_
_entity_poly.entity_id
_entity_poly.type
_entity_poly.pdbx_seq_one_letter_code
_entity_poly.pdbx_strand_id
1 'polypeptide(L)'
;MVVRSGRRAGRPTLVVHYLPERPVVPGGGLTDPPSGPRAGFVVGKVVGNSVRRHRVTRQLRHLVRDELHRLPPAADLVVRARPEAGDADLATLRRDLGRGLDRVLDRA
;
A
#
# COMPACT_ATOMS: atom_id res chain seq x y z
N MET A 1 -7.05 -14.52 19.38
CA MET A 1 -6.71 -13.31 18.59
C MET A 1 -7.50 -13.35 17.30
N VAL A 2 -8.55 -12.53 17.17
CA VAL A 2 -9.46 -12.51 16.01
C VAL A 2 -8.72 -11.89 14.82
N VAL A 3 -8.36 -12.70 13.83
CA VAL A 3 -7.77 -12.24 12.57
C VAL A 3 -8.92 -11.68 11.70
N ARG A 4 -9.42 -10.48 12.03
CA ARG A 4 -10.54 -9.87 11.29
C ARG A 4 -10.00 -9.27 9.97
N SER A 5 -9.93 -10.13 8.95
CA SER A 5 -9.99 -9.85 7.50
C SER A 5 -8.89 -9.00 6.80
N GLY A 6 -7.71 -8.79 7.40
CA GLY A 6 -6.56 -8.23 6.66
C GLY A 6 -5.87 -9.25 5.74
N ARG A 7 -5.56 -8.87 4.49
CA ARG A 7 -4.81 -9.69 3.51
C ARG A 7 -3.43 -9.13 3.27
N ARG A 8 -2.48 -9.98 2.86
CA ARG A 8 -1.13 -9.55 2.48
C ARG A 8 -0.57 -10.32 1.29
N ALA A 9 0.25 -9.65 0.49
CA ALA A 9 1.04 -10.25 -0.57
C ALA A 9 2.48 -9.73 -0.54
N GLY A 10 3.43 -10.65 -0.43
CA GLY A 10 4.86 -10.34 -0.49
C GLY A 10 5.41 -10.38 -1.91
N ARG A 11 6.30 -9.43 -2.22
CA ARG A 11 7.02 -9.30 -3.49
C ARG A 11 8.51 -9.04 -3.23
N PRO A 12 9.39 -9.15 -4.24
CA PRO A 12 10.80 -8.86 -4.09
C PRO A 12 11.07 -7.44 -3.57
N THR A 13 10.38 -6.43 -4.11
CA THR A 13 10.62 -5.02 -3.71
C THR A 13 9.68 -4.50 -2.64
N LEU A 14 8.52 -5.12 -2.42
CA LEU A 14 7.51 -4.59 -1.50
C LEU A 14 6.60 -5.67 -0.90
N VAL A 15 5.87 -5.29 0.13
CA VAL A 15 4.75 -6.07 0.68
C VAL A 15 3.51 -5.20 0.67
N VAL A 16 2.42 -5.74 0.12
CA VAL A 16 1.11 -5.10 0.14
C VAL A 16 0.31 -5.67 1.29
N HIS A 17 -0.23 -4.81 2.14
CA HIS A 17 -1.26 -5.13 3.12
C HIS A 17 -2.56 -4.46 2.69
N TYR A 18 -3.63 -5.23 2.68
CA TYR A 18 -4.94 -4.79 2.22
C TYR A 18 -5.98 -5.13 3.26
N LEU A 19 -6.83 -4.15 3.58
CA LEU A 19 -8.00 -4.32 4.42
C LEU A 19 -9.22 -3.81 3.64
N PRO A 20 -10.19 -4.67 3.29
CA PRO A 20 -11.31 -4.28 2.44
C PRO A 20 -12.25 -3.28 3.11
N GLU A 21 -12.39 -3.37 4.44
CA GLU A 21 -13.24 -2.49 5.23
C GLU A 21 -12.42 -1.90 6.38
N ARG A 22 -12.22 -0.59 6.32
CA ARG A 22 -11.63 0.18 7.41
C ARG A 22 -12.53 0.04 8.65
N PRO A 23 -11.99 -0.35 9.81
CA PRO A 23 -12.74 -0.38 11.06
C PRO A 23 -13.18 1.04 11.39
N VAL A 24 -14.48 1.23 11.57
CA VAL A 24 -15.02 2.49 12.09
C VAL A 24 -14.60 2.58 13.56
N VAL A 25 -13.67 3.46 13.86
CA VAL A 25 -13.26 3.74 15.25
C VAL A 25 -14.28 4.71 15.83
N PRO A 26 -15.12 4.32 16.81
CA PRO A 26 -16.06 5.23 17.43
C PRO A 26 -15.25 6.18 18.32
N GLY A 27 -15.08 7.44 17.91
CA GLY A 27 -14.40 8.46 18.74
C GLY A 27 -13.58 9.53 18.03
N GLY A 28 -13.56 9.61 16.68
CA GLY A 28 -12.92 10.71 15.95
C GLY A 28 -13.96 11.75 15.52
N GLY A 29 -13.80 13.00 15.95
CA GLY A 29 -14.78 14.08 15.75
C GLY A 29 -15.13 14.46 14.30
N LEU A 30 -16.06 15.42 14.20
CA LEU A 30 -16.83 16.00 13.08
C LEU A 30 -16.07 16.32 11.76
N THR A 31 -15.34 15.37 11.22
CA THR A 31 -14.85 15.37 9.85
C THR A 31 -15.20 14.00 9.31
N ASP A 32 -16.13 13.95 8.35
CA ASP A 32 -16.49 12.71 7.68
C ASP A 32 -15.23 11.91 7.34
N PRO A 33 -15.22 10.58 7.56
CA PRO A 33 -14.13 9.77 7.06
C PRO A 33 -13.99 10.09 5.56
N PRO A 34 -12.77 10.42 5.07
CA PRO A 34 -12.53 10.71 3.67
C PRO A 34 -13.24 9.68 2.81
N SER A 35 -14.10 10.17 1.92
CA SER A 35 -14.84 9.34 0.98
C SER A 35 -13.85 8.75 -0.03
N GLY A 36 -13.32 7.56 0.28
CA GLY A 36 -12.49 6.82 -0.66
C GLY A 36 -11.37 5.98 -0.04
N PRO A 37 -10.78 5.10 -0.88
CA PRO A 37 -9.71 4.20 -0.46
C PRO A 37 -8.48 5.00 -0.03
N ARG A 38 -7.83 4.55 1.04
CA ARG A 38 -6.58 5.17 1.51
C ARG A 38 -5.38 4.29 1.19
N ALA A 39 -4.27 4.94 0.89
CA ALA A 39 -2.98 4.29 0.70
C ALA A 39 -1.91 4.88 1.63
N GLY A 40 -1.33 4.04 2.48
CA GLY A 40 -0.17 4.33 3.31
C GLY A 40 1.11 3.75 2.71
N PHE A 41 2.24 4.43 2.94
CA PHE A 41 3.56 3.98 2.46
C PHE A 41 4.51 3.87 3.65
N VAL A 42 5.12 2.69 3.82
CA VAL A 42 6.12 2.42 4.85
C VAL A 42 7.46 2.20 4.17
N VAL A 43 8.34 3.21 4.23
CA VAL A 43 9.68 3.18 3.62
C VAL A 43 10.74 3.39 4.69
N GLY A 44 11.28 2.28 5.20
CA GLY A 44 12.23 2.28 6.31
C GLY A 44 13.65 2.68 5.91
N LYS A 45 14.52 2.90 6.91
CA LYS A 45 15.96 3.21 6.73
C LYS A 45 16.70 2.17 5.88
N VAL A 46 16.26 0.91 5.92
CA VAL A 46 16.85 -0.22 5.18
C VAL A 46 16.76 -0.08 3.65
N VAL A 47 15.90 0.81 3.13
CA VAL A 47 15.76 1.09 1.69
C VAL A 47 16.87 2.01 1.18
N GLY A 48 17.52 2.75 2.08
CA GLY A 48 18.64 3.65 1.74
C GLY A 48 18.53 5.02 2.40
N ASN A 49 19.33 5.97 1.89
CA ASN A 49 19.35 7.34 2.37
C ASN A 49 18.01 8.07 2.13
N SER A 50 17.86 9.28 2.69
CA SER A 50 16.62 10.06 2.58
C SER A 50 16.19 10.34 1.14
N VAL A 51 17.15 10.56 0.24
CA VAL A 51 16.85 10.82 -1.18
C VAL A 51 16.26 9.57 -1.84
N ARG A 52 16.87 8.40 -1.65
CA ARG A 52 16.34 7.13 -2.17
C ARG A 52 14.97 6.82 -1.57
N ARG A 53 14.79 7.00 -0.26
CA ARG A 53 13.49 6.78 0.40
C ARG A 53 12.40 7.70 -0.16
N HIS A 54 12.66 9.00 -0.31
CA HIS A 54 11.69 9.94 -0.87
C HIS A 54 11.41 9.66 -2.35
N ARG A 55 12.41 9.23 -3.13
CA ARG A 55 12.21 8.77 -4.51
C ARG A 55 11.25 7.57 -4.55
N VAL A 56 11.51 6.53 -3.76
CA VAL A 56 10.65 5.34 -3.69
C VAL A 56 9.24 5.71 -3.24
N THR A 57 9.08 6.52 -2.18
CA THR A 57 7.76 6.99 -1.73
C THR A 57 7.01 7.74 -2.82
N ARG A 58 7.68 8.63 -3.56
CA ARG A 58 7.07 9.37 -4.68
C ARG A 58 6.65 8.44 -5.81
N GLN A 59 7.51 7.49 -6.20
CA GLN A 59 7.21 6.52 -7.25
C GLN A 59 6.03 5.62 -6.86
N LEU A 60 6.04 5.05 -5.65
CA LEU A 60 4.95 4.22 -5.15
C LEU A 60 3.65 5.00 -5.05
N ARG A 61 3.67 6.26 -4.61
CA ARG A 61 2.47 7.13 -4.57
C ARG A 61 1.88 7.32 -5.96
N HIS A 62 2.72 7.58 -6.95
CA HIS A 62 2.27 7.75 -8.33
C HIS A 62 1.63 6.46 -8.85
N LEU A 63 2.30 5.32 -8.69
CA LEU A 63 1.79 4.02 -9.15
C LEU A 63 0.50 3.62 -8.44
N VAL A 64 0.41 3.80 -7.13
CA VAL A 64 -0.80 3.45 -6.37
C VAL A 64 -1.97 4.33 -6.77
N ARG A 65 -1.75 5.63 -7.06
CA ARG A 65 -2.82 6.54 -7.50
C ARG A 65 -3.55 6.00 -8.72
N ASP A 66 -2.81 5.42 -9.66
CA ASP A 66 -3.37 4.83 -10.88
C ASP A 66 -4.19 3.58 -10.58
N GLU A 67 -3.94 2.89 -9.47
CA GLU A 67 -4.61 1.63 -9.08
C GLU A 67 -5.74 1.83 -8.05
N LEU A 68 -5.87 3.01 -7.43
CA LEU A 68 -6.86 3.27 -6.37
C LEU A 68 -8.30 3.00 -6.82
N HIS A 69 -8.60 3.15 -8.11
CA HIS A 69 -9.92 2.90 -8.69
C HIS A 69 -10.37 1.42 -8.57
N ARG A 70 -9.43 0.49 -8.37
CA ARG A 70 -9.71 -0.94 -8.17
C ARG A 70 -10.11 -1.28 -6.74
N LEU A 71 -9.90 -0.37 -5.80
CA LEU A 71 -10.12 -0.61 -4.38
C LEU A 71 -11.52 -0.15 -3.96
N PRO A 72 -12.20 -0.89 -3.05
CA PRO A 72 -13.44 -0.43 -2.44
C PRO A 72 -13.27 0.92 -1.73
N PRO A 73 -14.32 1.76 -1.65
CA PRO A 73 -14.25 3.07 -0.99
C PRO A 73 -13.81 3.04 0.49
N ALA A 74 -14.11 1.95 1.19
CA ALA A 74 -13.73 1.77 2.60
C ALA A 74 -12.37 1.10 2.78
N ALA A 75 -11.63 0.80 1.71
CA ALA A 75 -10.42 0.00 1.82
C ALA A 75 -9.21 0.80 2.33
N ASP A 76 -8.36 0.11 3.09
CA ASP A 76 -7.05 0.58 3.49
C ASP A 76 -5.96 -0.29 2.85
N LEU A 77 -5.07 0.37 2.09
CA LEU A 77 -3.90 -0.23 1.48
C LEU A 77 -2.64 0.28 2.18
N VAL A 78 -1.73 -0.61 2.57
CA VAL A 78 -0.40 -0.23 3.05
C VAL A 78 0.66 -0.92 2.23
N VAL A 79 1.53 -0.13 1.61
CA VAL A 79 2.68 -0.62 0.84
C VAL A 79 3.95 -0.45 1.66
N ARG A 80 4.53 -1.57 2.07
CA ARG A 80 5.82 -1.61 2.78
C ARG A 80 6.94 -1.88 1.78
N ALA A 81 7.86 -0.94 1.61
CA ALA A 81 9.03 -1.13 0.78
C ALA A 81 10.06 -2.03 1.49
N ARG A 82 10.66 -2.95 0.73
CA ARG A 82 11.81 -3.76 1.16
C ARG A 82 13.13 -3.10 0.73
N PRO A 83 14.29 -3.50 1.27
CA PRO A 83 15.58 -2.94 0.87
C PRO A 83 15.79 -2.88 -0.65
N GLU A 84 15.36 -3.92 -1.36
CA GLU A 84 15.49 -4.10 -2.81
C GLU A 84 14.74 -3.01 -3.61
N ALA A 85 13.76 -2.31 -3.02
CA ALA A 85 13.10 -1.17 -3.67
C ALA A 85 14.03 0.04 -3.86
N GLY A 86 15.12 0.14 -3.08
CA GLY A 86 16.04 1.29 -3.14
C GLY A 86 16.83 1.37 -4.45
N ASP A 87 17.10 0.22 -5.07
CA ASP A 87 17.85 0.10 -6.33
C ASP A 87 16.95 -0.31 -7.52
N ALA A 88 15.68 -0.62 -7.27
CA ALA A 88 14.74 -1.00 -8.31
C ALA A 88 14.37 0.17 -9.23
N ASP A 89 14.17 -0.14 -10.51
CA ASP A 89 13.60 0.79 -11.47
C ASP A 89 12.06 0.91 -11.31
N LEU A 90 11.48 1.92 -11.95
CA LEU A 90 10.03 2.16 -11.85
C LEU A 90 9.21 1.00 -12.41
N ALA A 91 9.71 0.34 -13.48
CA ALA A 91 9.04 -0.79 -14.11
C ALA A 91 8.94 -2.00 -13.16
N THR A 92 10.01 -2.30 -12.43
CA THR A 92 10.03 -3.36 -11.41
C THR A 92 9.06 -3.06 -10.27
N LEU A 93 9.05 -1.82 -9.76
CA LEU A 93 8.11 -1.40 -8.72
C LEU A 93 6.66 -1.51 -9.19
N ARG A 94 6.36 -1.09 -10.43
CA ARG A 94 5.02 -1.21 -11.03
C ARG A 94 4.59 -2.67 -11.13
N ARG A 95 5.46 -3.53 -11.66
CA ARG A 95 5.18 -4.97 -11.81
C ARG A 95 4.91 -5.63 -10.45
N ASP A 96 5.75 -5.35 -9.46
CA ASP A 96 5.60 -5.92 -8.13
C ASP A 96 4.34 -5.40 -7.44
N LEU A 97 4.03 -4.11 -7.56
CA LEU A 97 2.78 -3.53 -7.04
C LEU A 97 1.56 -4.20 -7.68
N GLY A 98 1.49 -4.26 -9.01
CA GLY A 98 0.37 -4.87 -9.74
C GLY A 98 0.15 -6.32 -9.32
N ARG A 99 1.19 -7.16 -9.36
CA ARG A 99 1.11 -8.56 -8.89
C ARG A 99 0.76 -8.68 -7.40
N GLY A 100 1.14 -7.69 -6.60
CA GLY A 100 0.76 -7.59 -5.19
C GLY A 100 -0.74 -7.35 -5.03
N LEU A 101 -1.26 -6.36 -5.76
CA LEU A 101 -2.68 -5.99 -5.79
C LEU A 101 -3.55 -7.12 -6.34
N ASP A 102 -3.21 -7.68 -7.49
CA ASP A 102 -3.93 -8.83 -8.08
C ASP A 102 -4.07 -9.94 -7.04
N ARG A 103 -2.98 -10.33 -6.36
CA ARG A 103 -3.03 -11.40 -5.36
C ARG A 103 -3.91 -11.10 -4.14
N VAL A 104 -4.04 -9.83 -3.72
CA VAL A 104 -4.90 -9.48 -2.56
C VAL A 104 -6.36 -9.25 -2.97
N LEU A 105 -6.59 -8.85 -4.21
CA LEU A 105 -7.92 -8.63 -4.80
C LEU A 105 -8.54 -9.91 -5.37
N ASP A 106 -7.77 -10.84 -5.95
CA ASP A 106 -8.25 -12.15 -6.42
C ASP A 106 -8.80 -13.02 -5.29
N ARG A 107 -8.42 -12.71 -4.05
CA ARG A 107 -8.93 -13.36 -2.85
C ARG A 107 -10.14 -12.64 -2.25
N ALA A 108 -10.72 -11.64 -2.95
CA ALA A 108 -11.85 -10.79 -2.54
C ALA A 108 -13.21 -11.40 -2.70
#